data_AF-W4V1K4-F1
#
_entry.id   AF-W4V1K4-F1
#
_cell.length_a   1.000
_cell.length_b   1.000
_cell.length_c   1.000
_cell.angle_alpha   90.00
_cell.angle_beta   90.00
_cell.angle_gamma   90.00
#
_symmetry.space_group_name_H-M   'P 1'
#
loop_
_entity.id
_entity.type
_entity.pdbx_description
1 polymer ?
#
loop_
_entity_poly.entity_id
_entity_poly.type
_entity_poly.pdbx_seq_one_letter_code
_entity_poly.pdbx_strand_id
1 'polypeptide(L)'
;MNLVVPPGAWGNWVNCGGWLVINGYHVDLILRDIKRVEQVIKETEQGIVTTNYQTGHPHGYISAMYRGELAISEILYSKNERIRELKKRAEIYPAALRKSLVDFFMFEAEFSLMFVKANLSSGDKYYIAGHAFRAISCINQVLFACNNVYCINEKKAIKLIDNFEYKPEKYAERVNRVFETLGTSPVECCEMIEKIYHEAGQIASEIEGL
;
A
#
# COMPACT_ATOMS: atom_id res chain seq x y z
N MET A 1 -20.24 -8.94 24.64
CA MET A 1 -19.35 -8.30 23.65
C MET A 1 -19.91 -8.62 22.28
N ASN A 2 -20.16 -7.62 21.43
CA ASN A 2 -20.68 -7.90 20.08
C ASN A 2 -19.57 -8.53 19.24
N LEU A 3 -19.85 -9.70 18.66
CA LEU A 3 -18.92 -10.44 17.82
C LEU A 3 -18.56 -9.67 16.53
N VAL A 4 -19.49 -8.83 16.07
CA VAL A 4 -19.36 -7.93 14.91
C VAL A 4 -19.78 -6.53 15.35
N VAL A 5 -18.97 -5.53 15.03
CA VAL A 5 -19.24 -4.12 15.34
C VAL A 5 -20.04 -3.44 14.22
N PRO A 6 -20.86 -2.41 14.52
CA PRO A 6 -21.66 -1.73 13.51
C PRO A 6 -20.79 -0.88 12.54
N PRO A 7 -21.33 -0.49 11.36
CA PRO A 7 -20.71 0.49 10.47
C PRO A 7 -20.18 1.73 11.19
N GLY A 8 -18.96 2.15 10.84
CA GLY A 8 -18.24 3.28 11.43
C GLY A 8 -17.40 2.93 12.66
N ALA A 9 -17.61 1.79 13.31
CA ALA A 9 -16.88 1.43 14.52
C ALA A 9 -15.37 1.21 14.31
N TRP A 10 -14.94 0.91 13.07
CA TRP A 10 -13.52 0.75 12.69
C TRP A 10 -13.02 1.90 11.82
N GLY A 11 -13.57 3.11 12.00
CA GLY A 11 -13.19 4.30 11.24
C GLY A 11 -13.77 4.33 9.84
N ASN A 12 -13.43 5.35 9.05
CA ASN A 12 -14.11 5.58 7.77
C ASN A 12 -13.80 4.54 6.71
N TRP A 13 -12.64 3.87 6.73
CA TRP A 13 -12.21 3.02 5.61
C TRP A 13 -12.39 1.53 5.89
N VAL A 14 -11.81 1.03 6.97
CA VAL A 14 -12.07 -0.37 7.40
C VAL A 14 -13.55 -0.53 7.77
N ASN A 15 -14.19 0.54 8.25
CA ASN A 15 -15.63 0.68 8.46
C ASN A 15 -16.20 -0.19 9.59
N CYS A 16 -16.32 -1.49 9.36
CA CYS A 16 -16.88 -2.42 10.35
C CYS A 16 -16.53 -3.88 10.06
N GLY A 17 -16.72 -4.72 11.07
CA GLY A 17 -16.31 -6.12 10.99
C GLY A 17 -16.28 -6.81 12.34
N GLY A 18 -15.55 -7.93 12.42
CA GLY A 18 -15.33 -8.67 13.64
C GLY A 18 -14.06 -9.51 13.56
N TRP A 19 -13.38 -9.66 14.70
CA TRP A 19 -12.30 -10.62 14.85
C TRP A 19 -12.88 -11.92 15.39
N LEU A 20 -12.82 -12.97 14.58
CA LEU A 20 -13.42 -14.26 14.86
C LEU A 20 -12.33 -15.30 15.08
N VAL A 21 -12.70 -16.37 15.78
CA VAL A 21 -11.93 -17.62 15.80
C VAL A 21 -12.84 -18.73 15.31
N ILE A 22 -12.53 -19.32 14.16
CA ILE A 22 -13.31 -20.42 13.56
C ILE A 22 -12.42 -21.64 13.51
N ASN A 23 -12.81 -22.71 14.21
CA ASN A 23 -12.03 -23.96 14.29
C ASN A 23 -10.55 -23.74 14.70
N GLY A 24 -10.29 -22.76 15.59
CA GLY A 24 -8.94 -22.41 16.05
C GLY A 24 -8.17 -21.45 15.14
N TYR A 25 -8.73 -21.03 14.00
CA TYR A 25 -8.11 -20.05 13.10
C TYR A 25 -8.64 -18.64 13.33
N HIS A 26 -7.74 -17.66 13.38
CA HIS A 26 -8.10 -16.24 13.39
C HIS A 26 -8.68 -15.83 12.03
N VAL A 27 -9.85 -15.21 12.02
CA VAL A 27 -10.57 -14.75 10.83
C VAL A 27 -11.01 -13.31 11.00
N ASP A 28 -10.58 -12.46 10.07
CA ASP A 28 -11.05 -11.07 9.98
C ASP A 28 -12.31 -11.04 9.11
N LEU A 29 -13.46 -10.78 9.73
CA LEU A 29 -14.69 -10.48 9.00
C LEU A 29 -14.74 -8.98 8.75
N ILE A 30 -14.91 -8.57 7.50
CA ILE A 30 -14.97 -7.17 7.11
C ILE A 30 -16.24 -6.93 6.28
N LEU A 31 -16.96 -5.86 6.62
CA LEU A 31 -18.16 -5.45 5.89
C LEU A 31 -17.83 -4.22 5.02
N ARG A 32 -18.12 -4.33 3.73
CA ARG A 32 -17.90 -3.28 2.73
C ARG A 32 -19.23 -2.78 2.20
N ASP A 33 -19.43 -1.46 2.22
CA ASP A 33 -20.57 -0.85 1.54
C ASP A 33 -20.34 -0.95 0.03
N ILE A 34 -21.23 -1.68 -0.66
CA ILE A 34 -21.14 -1.88 -2.10
C ILE A 34 -21.18 -0.56 -2.90
N LYS A 35 -21.91 0.46 -2.42
CA LYS A 35 -21.96 1.76 -3.09
C LYS A 35 -20.59 2.45 -3.05
N ARG A 36 -19.87 2.28 -1.93
CA ARG A 36 -18.51 2.80 -1.78
C ARG A 36 -17.51 2.03 -2.65
N VAL A 37 -17.63 0.71 -2.74
CA VAL A 37 -16.80 -0.10 -3.65
C VAL A 37 -16.99 0.36 -5.09
N GLU A 38 -18.23 0.56 -5.52
CA GLU A 38 -18.54 1.06 -6.87
C GLU A 38 -17.98 2.46 -7.13
N GLN A 39 -18.07 3.34 -6.14
CA GLN A 39 -17.52 4.69 -6.23
C GLN A 39 -15.99 4.65 -6.38
N VAL A 40 -15.30 3.88 -5.53
CA VAL A 40 -13.83 3.73 -5.62
C VAL A 40 -13.42 3.12 -6.96
N ILE A 41 -14.17 2.17 -7.51
CA ILE A 41 -13.86 1.60 -8.83
C ILE A 41 -13.94 2.67 -9.92
N LYS A 42 -14.95 3.54 -9.90
CA LYS A 42 -15.07 4.66 -10.85
C LYS A 42 -13.96 5.71 -10.67
N GLU A 43 -13.59 6.00 -9.43
CA GLU A 43 -12.51 6.95 -9.11
C GLU A 43 -11.16 6.40 -9.59
N THR A 44 -10.86 5.15 -9.27
CA THR A 44 -9.60 4.50 -9.68
C THR A 44 -9.52 4.26 -11.19
N GLU A 45 -10.64 4.06 -11.91
CA GLU A 45 -10.66 4.08 -13.38
C GLU A 45 -10.15 5.42 -13.95
N GLN A 46 -10.32 6.52 -13.21
CA GLN A 46 -9.87 7.86 -13.56
C GLN A 46 -8.54 8.26 -12.89
N GLY A 47 -7.88 7.33 -12.19
CA GLY A 47 -6.65 7.61 -11.44
C GLY A 47 -6.84 8.34 -10.10
N ILE A 48 -8.09 8.54 -9.67
CA ILE A 48 -8.39 9.25 -8.42
C ILE A 48 -8.18 8.31 -7.23
N VAL A 49 -7.26 8.70 -6.33
CA VAL A 49 -6.94 7.99 -5.09
C VAL A 49 -6.81 8.95 -3.92
N THR A 50 -7.12 8.48 -2.71
CA THR A 50 -6.92 9.24 -1.47
C THR A 50 -6.10 8.43 -0.47
N THR A 51 -5.29 9.13 0.32
CA THR A 51 -4.53 8.56 1.45
C THR A 51 -5.19 9.01 2.75
N ASN A 52 -5.43 8.06 3.65
CA ASN A 52 -6.29 8.32 4.81
C ASN A 52 -5.69 7.76 6.09
N TYR A 53 -5.70 8.57 7.15
CA TYR A 53 -5.33 8.08 8.48
C TYR A 53 -6.34 7.04 8.95
N GLN A 54 -5.85 5.84 9.29
CA GLN A 54 -6.68 4.70 9.63
C GLN A 54 -5.96 3.78 10.60
N THR A 55 -6.62 3.45 11.72
CA THR A 55 -6.08 2.52 12.72
C THR A 55 -5.72 1.18 12.06
N GLY A 56 -4.51 0.70 12.37
CA GLY A 56 -3.99 -0.56 11.84
C GLY A 56 -3.22 -0.43 10.51
N HIS A 57 -3.23 0.75 9.89
CA HIS A 57 -2.49 1.05 8.65
C HIS A 57 -1.40 2.10 8.92
N PRO A 58 -0.15 1.67 9.20
CA PRO A 58 0.91 2.59 9.59
C PRO A 58 1.31 3.57 8.47
N HIS A 59 1.16 3.21 7.20
CA HIS A 59 1.38 4.15 6.09
C HIS A 59 0.12 4.98 5.82
N GLY A 60 -1.05 4.36 6.00
CA GLY A 60 -2.36 4.95 5.77
C GLY A 60 -3.19 4.08 4.84
N TYR A 61 -4.50 4.25 4.93
CA TYR A 61 -5.43 3.55 4.06
C TYR A 61 -5.50 4.25 2.70
N ILE A 62 -5.03 3.54 1.67
CA ILE A 62 -5.09 4.01 0.29
C ILE A 62 -6.44 3.57 -0.29
N SER A 63 -7.24 4.50 -0.81
CA SER A 63 -8.61 4.18 -1.25
C SER A 63 -8.68 3.01 -2.25
N ALA A 64 -7.65 2.86 -3.09
CA ALA A 64 -7.50 1.76 -4.04
C ALA A 64 -7.53 0.35 -3.42
N MET A 65 -7.30 0.21 -2.11
CA MET A 65 -7.45 -1.06 -1.38
C MET A 65 -8.85 -1.66 -1.56
N TYR A 66 -9.93 -0.86 -1.61
CA TYR A 66 -11.30 -1.36 -1.86
C TYR A 66 -11.42 -2.12 -3.19
N ARG A 67 -10.80 -1.58 -4.24
CA ARG A 67 -10.75 -2.23 -5.55
C ARG A 67 -9.89 -3.48 -5.51
N GLY A 68 -8.70 -3.38 -4.91
CA GLY A 68 -7.78 -4.50 -4.79
C GLY A 68 -8.35 -5.68 -4.03
N GLU A 69 -9.02 -5.42 -2.90
CA GLU A 69 -9.71 -6.45 -2.11
C GLU A 69 -10.73 -7.22 -2.96
N LEU A 70 -11.58 -6.52 -3.72
CA LEU A 70 -12.53 -7.17 -4.62
C LEU A 70 -11.83 -7.94 -5.76
N ALA A 71 -10.79 -7.34 -6.35
CA ALA A 71 -10.03 -7.92 -7.45
C ALA A 71 -9.41 -9.27 -7.07
N ILE A 72 -8.85 -9.40 -5.86
CA ILE A 72 -8.21 -10.65 -5.42
C ILE A 72 -9.18 -11.61 -4.70
N SER A 73 -10.37 -11.15 -4.33
CA SER A 73 -11.34 -11.97 -3.59
C SER A 73 -11.86 -13.15 -4.40
N GLU A 74 -12.33 -14.19 -3.69
CA GLU A 74 -13.13 -15.26 -4.25
C GLU A 74 -14.61 -15.06 -3.88
N ILE A 75 -15.51 -15.15 -4.87
CA ILE A 75 -16.95 -15.00 -4.64
C ILE A 75 -17.52 -16.34 -4.16
N LEU A 76 -17.75 -16.44 -2.85
CA LEU A 76 -18.39 -17.61 -2.24
C LEU A 76 -19.91 -17.64 -2.42
N TYR A 77 -20.55 -16.47 -2.45
CA TYR A 77 -21.99 -16.33 -2.65
C TYR A 77 -22.31 -15.02 -3.38
N SER A 78 -23.27 -15.08 -4.29
CA SER A 78 -23.91 -13.88 -4.83
C SER A 78 -25.39 -14.12 -5.12
N LYS A 79 -26.23 -13.15 -4.76
CA LYS A 79 -27.66 -13.15 -5.08
C LYS A 79 -27.95 -12.75 -6.54
N ASN A 80 -27.03 -12.02 -7.18
CA ASN A 80 -27.19 -11.55 -8.57
C ASN A 80 -25.83 -11.35 -9.28
N GLU A 81 -25.84 -11.03 -10.57
CA GLU A 81 -24.61 -10.89 -11.36
C GLU A 81 -23.81 -9.60 -11.08
N ARG A 82 -24.40 -8.60 -10.39
CA ARG A 82 -23.80 -7.27 -10.19
C ARG A 82 -22.40 -7.33 -9.54
N ILE A 83 -22.21 -8.16 -8.52
CA ILE A 83 -20.90 -8.26 -7.85
C ILE A 83 -19.87 -8.96 -8.74
N ARG A 84 -20.30 -9.88 -9.62
CA ARG A 84 -19.42 -10.56 -10.57
C ARG A 84 -18.94 -9.60 -11.65
N GLU A 85 -19.85 -8.76 -12.17
CA GLU A 85 -19.51 -7.68 -13.11
C GLU A 85 -18.57 -6.66 -12.47
N LEU A 86 -18.83 -6.27 -11.22
CA LEU A 86 -17.98 -5.34 -10.49
C LEU A 86 -16.58 -5.91 -10.23
N LYS A 87 -16.48 -7.22 -9.90
CA LYS A 87 -15.21 -7.93 -9.75
C LYS A 87 -14.41 -7.96 -11.05
N LYS A 88 -15.04 -8.29 -12.19
CA LYS A 88 -14.38 -8.26 -13.51
C LYS A 88 -13.77 -6.89 -13.81
N ARG A 89 -14.47 -5.80 -13.45
CA ARG A 89 -13.91 -4.44 -13.57
C ARG A 89 -12.74 -4.22 -12.64
N ALA A 90 -12.85 -4.64 -11.38
CA ALA A 90 -11.79 -4.48 -10.39
C ALA A 90 -10.50 -5.27 -10.75
N GLU A 91 -10.62 -6.44 -11.39
CA GLU A 91 -9.49 -7.27 -11.85
C GLU A 91 -8.64 -6.60 -12.93
N ILE A 92 -9.21 -5.69 -13.71
CA ILE A 92 -8.45 -4.87 -14.66
C ILE A 92 -7.73 -3.78 -13.87
N TYR A 93 -6.41 -3.70 -13.97
CA TYR A 93 -5.62 -2.62 -13.36
C TYR A 93 -5.62 -1.38 -14.28
N PRO A 94 -6.23 -0.24 -13.91
CA PRO A 94 -6.30 0.93 -14.80
C PRO A 94 -4.93 1.57 -15.01
N ALA A 95 -4.61 1.91 -16.27
CA ALA A 95 -3.40 2.67 -16.58
C ALA A 95 -3.37 4.03 -15.87
N ALA A 96 -4.53 4.71 -15.76
CA ALA A 96 -4.65 5.96 -15.01
C ALA A 96 -4.33 5.78 -13.52
N LEU A 97 -4.81 4.69 -12.90
CA LEU A 97 -4.49 4.35 -11.52
C LEU A 97 -2.99 4.14 -11.33
N ARG A 98 -2.37 3.33 -12.20
CA ARG A 98 -0.93 3.08 -12.17
C ARG A 98 -0.17 4.40 -12.20
N LYS A 99 -0.48 5.25 -13.17
CA LYS A 99 0.19 6.54 -13.33
C LYS A 99 0.04 7.42 -12.09
N SER A 100 -1.18 7.61 -11.61
CA SER A 100 -1.43 8.47 -10.45
C SER A 100 -0.76 7.97 -9.17
N LEU A 101 -0.70 6.65 -8.95
CA LEU A 101 0.01 6.06 -7.81
C LEU A 101 1.52 6.25 -7.93
N VAL A 102 2.09 6.00 -9.11
CA VAL A 102 3.53 6.19 -9.36
C VAL A 102 3.92 7.65 -9.14
N ASP A 103 3.24 8.59 -9.81
CA ASP A 103 3.55 10.02 -9.73
C ASP A 103 3.46 10.53 -8.28
N PHE A 104 2.36 10.23 -7.60
CA PHE A 104 2.12 10.71 -6.24
C PHE A 104 3.12 10.14 -5.23
N PHE A 105 3.33 8.82 -5.26
CA PHE A 105 4.18 8.17 -4.26
C PHE A 105 5.68 8.31 -4.55
N MET A 106 6.09 8.51 -5.80
CA MET A 106 7.49 8.90 -6.09
C MET A 106 7.81 10.27 -5.50
N PHE A 107 6.92 11.25 -5.68
CA PHE A 107 7.07 12.57 -5.07
C PHE A 107 7.12 12.50 -3.53
N GLU A 108 6.19 11.76 -2.90
CA GLU A 108 6.16 11.60 -1.44
C GLU A 108 7.40 10.87 -0.89
N ALA A 109 7.93 9.89 -1.63
CA ALA A 109 9.17 9.20 -1.26
C ALA A 109 10.37 10.14 -1.32
N GLU A 110 10.48 10.95 -2.39
CA GLU A 110 11.52 11.96 -2.55
C GLU A 110 11.48 12.99 -1.41
N PHE A 111 10.29 13.50 -1.10
CA PHE A 111 10.11 14.51 -0.07
C PHE A 111 10.46 13.97 1.32
N SER A 112 10.10 12.73 1.61
CA SER A 112 10.49 12.04 2.85
C SER A 112 12.01 11.85 2.93
N LEU A 113 12.65 11.43 1.83
CA LEU A 113 14.10 11.27 1.75
C LEU A 113 14.84 12.61 1.92
N MET A 114 14.31 13.71 1.36
CA MET A 114 14.83 15.06 1.57
C MET A 114 14.88 15.42 3.07
N PHE A 115 13.82 15.11 3.82
CA PHE A 115 13.80 15.36 5.26
C PHE A 115 14.74 14.46 6.05
N VAL A 116 14.90 13.20 5.66
CA VAL A 116 15.93 12.31 6.25
C VAL A 116 17.30 12.96 6.08
N LYS A 117 17.66 13.36 4.85
CA LYS A 117 18.95 13.98 4.53
C LYS A 117 19.21 15.25 5.33
N ALA A 118 18.20 16.13 5.40
CA ALA A 118 18.32 17.41 6.10
C ALA A 118 18.51 17.26 7.62
N ASN A 119 18.15 16.11 8.21
CA ASN A 119 18.14 15.90 9.66
C ASN A 119 19.17 14.88 10.16
N LEU A 120 20.10 14.41 9.31
CA LEU A 120 21.07 13.37 9.70
C LEU A 120 21.91 13.73 10.94
N SER A 121 22.20 15.01 11.17
CA SER A 121 22.98 15.51 12.31
C SER A 121 22.14 16.03 13.47
N SER A 122 20.79 16.00 13.39
CA SER A 122 19.91 16.59 14.41
C SER A 122 19.83 15.75 15.70
N GLY A 123 20.18 14.47 15.63
CA GLY A 123 19.95 13.51 16.71
C GLY A 123 18.48 13.06 16.85
N ASP A 124 17.56 13.59 16.04
CA ASP A 124 16.13 13.25 16.06
C ASP A 124 15.86 11.94 15.29
N LYS A 125 16.27 10.83 15.91
CA LYS A 125 16.06 9.49 15.35
C LYS A 125 14.57 9.16 15.16
N TYR A 126 13.69 9.76 15.97
CA TYR A 126 12.24 9.54 15.85
C TYR A 126 11.70 10.14 14.55
N TYR A 127 12.04 11.40 14.26
CA TYR A 127 11.63 12.06 13.03
C TYR A 127 12.22 11.40 11.78
N ILE A 128 13.50 11.01 11.85
CA ILE A 128 14.17 10.28 10.76
C ILE A 128 13.49 8.92 10.53
N ALA A 129 13.16 8.18 11.59
CA ALA A 129 12.48 6.90 11.48
C ALA A 129 11.10 7.02 10.82
N GLY A 130 10.34 8.07 11.16
CA GLY A 130 9.05 8.36 10.54
C GLY A 130 9.17 8.58 9.03
N HIS A 131 10.12 9.41 8.59
CA HIS A 131 10.35 9.67 7.17
C HIS A 131 10.96 8.48 6.42
N ALA A 132 11.85 7.72 7.06
CA ALA A 132 12.37 6.47 6.49
C ALA A 132 11.24 5.46 6.24
N PHE A 133 10.35 5.28 7.21
CA PHE A 133 9.17 4.43 7.07
C PHE A 133 8.24 4.91 5.95
N ARG A 134 7.96 6.22 5.89
CA ARG A 134 7.12 6.83 4.85
C ARG A 134 7.74 6.63 3.46
N ALA A 135 9.04 6.89 3.30
CA ALA A 135 9.74 6.72 2.03
C ALA A 135 9.63 5.29 1.50
N ILE A 136 9.94 4.29 2.33
CA ILE A 136 9.83 2.87 1.95
C ILE A 136 8.38 2.48 1.66
N SER A 137 7.42 2.97 2.44
CA SER A 137 6.01 2.67 2.22
C SER A 137 5.46 3.27 0.92
N CYS A 138 5.93 4.45 0.53
CA CYS A 138 5.65 5.05 -0.77
C CYS A 138 6.28 4.23 -1.90
N ILE A 139 7.54 3.82 -1.77
CA ILE A 139 8.23 2.95 -2.75
C ILE A 139 7.47 1.63 -2.92
N ASN A 140 6.96 1.04 -1.83
CA ASN A 140 6.09 -0.14 -1.95
C ASN A 140 4.88 0.12 -2.85
N GLN A 141 4.16 1.24 -2.66
CA GLN A 141 3.02 1.58 -3.52
C GLN A 141 3.41 1.70 -4.99
N VAL A 142 4.55 2.32 -5.28
CA VAL A 142 5.11 2.45 -6.63
C VAL A 142 5.38 1.06 -7.23
N LEU A 143 6.12 0.20 -6.53
CA LEU A 143 6.47 -1.14 -7.03
C LEU A 143 5.24 -2.01 -7.27
N PHE A 144 4.22 -1.93 -6.42
CA PHE A 144 2.94 -2.60 -6.68
C PHE A 144 2.25 -2.07 -7.95
N ALA A 145 2.18 -0.74 -8.12
CA ALA A 145 1.59 -0.11 -9.29
C ALA A 145 2.32 -0.45 -10.59
N CYS A 146 3.66 -0.41 -10.58
CA CYS A 146 4.52 -0.82 -11.68
C CYS A 146 4.23 -2.26 -12.16
N ASN A 147 3.91 -3.17 -11.24
CA ASN A 147 3.60 -4.57 -11.56
C ASN A 147 2.11 -4.83 -11.82
N ASN A 148 1.26 -3.79 -11.88
CA ASN A 148 -0.20 -3.92 -11.98
C ASN A 148 -0.80 -4.80 -10.85
N VAL A 149 -0.19 -4.80 -9.66
CA VAL A 149 -0.67 -5.52 -8.48
C VAL A 149 -1.26 -4.53 -7.48
N TYR A 150 -2.41 -4.84 -6.89
CA TYR A 150 -3.00 -3.99 -5.86
C TYR A 150 -2.29 -4.18 -4.51
N CYS A 151 -1.77 -3.09 -3.96
CA CYS A 151 -1.29 -3.07 -2.57
C CYS A 151 -2.49 -2.96 -1.62
N ILE A 152 -2.98 -4.11 -1.13
CA ILE A 152 -4.16 -4.15 -0.24
C ILE A 152 -3.82 -4.01 1.25
N ASN A 153 -2.54 -4.09 1.62
CA ASN A 153 -2.05 -3.90 2.98
C ASN A 153 -0.51 -3.72 2.96
N GLU A 154 0.02 -2.94 3.90
CA GLU A 154 1.45 -2.80 4.18
C GLU A 154 2.06 -4.11 4.74
N LYS A 155 1.25 -4.91 5.44
CA LYS A 155 1.65 -6.18 6.03
C LYS A 155 2.13 -7.15 4.95
N LYS A 156 3.37 -7.63 5.09
CA LYS A 156 4.06 -8.54 4.16
C LYS A 156 4.33 -7.95 2.76
N ALA A 157 4.08 -6.67 2.53
CA ALA A 157 4.26 -6.03 1.23
C ALA A 157 5.67 -6.27 0.64
N ILE A 158 6.72 -6.06 1.44
CA ILE A 158 8.11 -6.22 0.99
C ILE A 158 8.44 -7.65 0.57
N LYS A 159 7.86 -8.66 1.23
CA LYS A 159 8.04 -10.08 0.89
C LYS A 159 7.28 -10.45 -0.38
N LEU A 160 6.12 -9.83 -0.62
CA LEU A 160 5.37 -10.05 -1.84
C LEU A 160 6.13 -9.45 -3.04
N ILE A 161 6.69 -8.25 -2.88
CA ILE A 161 7.48 -7.56 -3.90
C ILE A 161 8.68 -8.39 -4.37
N ASP A 162 9.31 -9.20 -3.52
CA ASP A 162 10.40 -10.10 -3.95
C ASP A 162 9.98 -11.07 -5.08
N ASN A 163 8.68 -11.31 -5.29
CA ASN A 163 8.16 -12.19 -6.35
C ASN A 163 7.74 -11.43 -7.61
N PHE A 164 7.86 -10.10 -7.63
CA PHE A 164 7.48 -9.29 -8.78
C PHE A 164 8.48 -9.38 -9.93
N GLU A 165 8.03 -9.08 -11.14
CA GLU A 165 8.87 -8.98 -12.33
C GLU A 165 9.75 -7.73 -12.23
N TYR A 166 9.13 -6.58 -11.98
CA TYR A 166 9.79 -5.29 -11.89
C TYR A 166 10.06 -4.92 -10.43
N LYS A 167 11.30 -5.14 -9.96
CA LYS A 167 11.70 -4.86 -8.57
C LYS A 167 13.20 -4.61 -8.43
N PRO A 168 13.63 -3.87 -7.40
CA PRO A 168 15.01 -3.90 -6.94
C PRO A 168 15.48 -5.30 -6.58
N GLU A 169 16.75 -5.61 -6.82
CA GLU A 169 17.34 -6.88 -6.39
C GLU A 169 17.33 -7.00 -4.86
N LYS A 170 16.96 -8.19 -4.36
CA LYS A 170 16.93 -8.54 -2.93
C LYS A 170 16.15 -7.51 -2.09
N TYR A 171 14.99 -7.09 -2.58
CA TYR A 171 14.25 -5.96 -2.03
C TYR A 171 13.95 -6.10 -0.53
N ALA A 172 13.34 -7.22 -0.10
CA ALA A 172 12.99 -7.37 1.32
C ALA A 172 14.22 -7.40 2.24
N GLU A 173 15.31 -8.05 1.81
CA GLU A 173 16.59 -8.07 2.55
C GLU A 173 17.13 -6.64 2.74
N ARG A 174 17.16 -5.85 1.66
CA ARG A 174 17.65 -4.48 1.69
C ARG A 174 16.78 -3.56 2.54
N VAL A 175 15.47 -3.71 2.46
CA VAL A 175 14.53 -2.94 3.30
C VAL A 175 14.71 -3.29 4.79
N ASN A 176 14.84 -4.58 5.13
CA ASN A 176 15.11 -4.95 6.53
C ASN A 176 16.42 -4.33 7.02
N ARG A 177 17.46 -4.39 6.19
CA ARG A 177 18.76 -3.79 6.50
C ARG A 177 18.68 -2.25 6.65
N VAL A 178 17.81 -1.55 5.92
CA VAL A 178 17.56 -0.11 6.14
C VAL A 178 17.14 0.15 7.58
N PHE A 179 16.18 -0.63 8.12
CA PHE A 179 15.68 -0.44 9.48
C PHE A 179 16.63 -0.97 10.57
N GLU A 180 17.42 -2.00 10.27
CA GLU A 180 18.52 -2.43 11.15
C GLU A 180 19.59 -1.34 11.27
N THR A 181 20.01 -0.78 10.13
CA THR A 181 21.00 0.31 10.06
C THR A 181 20.46 1.60 10.67
N LEU A 182 19.16 1.91 10.55
CA LEU A 182 18.56 3.08 11.20
C LEU A 182 18.78 3.08 12.72
N GLY A 183 18.79 1.90 13.35
CA GLY A 183 19.08 1.75 14.78
C GLY A 183 20.53 2.12 15.15
N THR A 184 21.48 1.94 14.23
CA THR A 184 22.92 2.13 14.46
C THR A 184 23.46 3.43 13.85
N SER A 185 23.15 3.71 12.58
CA SER A 185 23.66 4.82 11.76
C SER A 185 22.57 5.40 10.84
N PRO A 186 21.98 6.55 11.18
CA PRO A 186 21.03 7.25 10.31
C PRO A 186 21.60 7.64 8.94
N VAL A 187 22.90 7.93 8.86
CA VAL A 187 23.59 8.30 7.61
C VAL A 187 23.59 7.12 6.64
N GLU A 188 24.05 5.96 7.08
CA GLU A 188 24.07 4.75 6.25
C GLU A 188 22.65 4.32 5.86
N CYS A 189 21.67 4.45 6.77
CA CYS A 189 20.27 4.21 6.47
C CYS A 189 19.76 5.10 5.32
N CYS A 190 20.09 6.40 5.35
CA CYS A 190 19.72 7.34 4.29
C CYS A 190 20.29 6.94 2.92
N GLU A 191 21.58 6.60 2.85
CA GLU A 191 22.23 6.16 1.61
C GLU A 191 21.57 4.88 1.05
N MET A 192 21.14 3.97 1.92
CA MET A 192 20.44 2.76 1.53
C MET A 192 19.05 3.05 0.97
N ILE A 193 18.27 3.94 1.60
CA ILE A 193 16.95 4.37 1.12
C ILE A 193 17.10 5.05 -0.25
N GLU A 194 18.09 5.93 -0.40
CA GLU A 194 18.34 6.67 -1.63
C GLU A 194 18.61 5.75 -2.83
N LYS A 195 19.42 4.69 -2.64
CA LYS A 195 19.66 3.68 -3.67
C LYS A 195 18.36 2.99 -4.10
N ILE A 196 17.54 2.57 -3.13
CA ILE A 196 16.25 1.92 -3.41
C ILE A 196 15.30 2.89 -4.13
N TYR A 197 15.26 4.17 -3.73
CA TYR A 197 14.46 5.21 -4.38
C TYR A 197 14.85 5.39 -5.85
N HIS A 198 16.13 5.49 -6.16
CA HIS A 198 16.59 5.65 -7.55
C HIS A 198 16.26 4.43 -8.42
N GLU A 199 16.44 3.22 -7.89
CA GLU A 199 16.08 1.99 -8.61
C GLU A 199 14.56 1.90 -8.86
N ALA A 200 13.74 2.28 -7.87
CA ALA A 200 12.29 2.35 -8.05
C ALA A 200 11.89 3.40 -9.12
N GLY A 201 12.59 4.54 -9.16
CA GLY A 201 12.40 5.57 -10.18
C GLY A 201 12.76 5.10 -11.59
N GLN A 202 13.84 4.33 -11.73
CA GLN A 202 14.23 3.74 -13.02
C GLN A 202 13.17 2.76 -13.52
N ILE A 203 12.71 1.84 -12.66
CA ILE A 203 11.62 0.90 -12.98
C ILE A 203 10.35 1.65 -13.39
N ALA A 204 9.99 2.71 -12.67
CA ALA A 204 8.82 3.51 -12.99
C ALA A 204 8.93 4.16 -14.39
N SER A 205 10.10 4.71 -14.75
CA SER A 205 10.33 5.31 -16.07
C SER A 205 10.32 4.29 -17.22
N GLU A 206 10.85 3.09 -17.01
CA GLU A 206 10.85 2.03 -18.03
C GLU A 206 9.43 1.59 -18.40
N ILE A 207 8.54 1.49 -17.41
CA ILE A 207 7.15 1.06 -17.61
C ILE A 207 6.29 2.13 -18.29
N GLU A 208 6.59 3.43 -18.11
CA GLU A 208 5.91 4.50 -18.87
C GLU A 208 6.29 4.50 -20.36
N GLY A 209 7.43 3.91 -20.73
CA GLY A 209 7.89 3.80 -22.12
C GLY A 209 7.32 2.62 -22.91
N LEU A 210 6.56 1.72 -22.26
CA LEU A 210 5.93 0.51 -22.84
C LEU A 210 4.44 0.70 -23.09
#